data_AF-A0A6P2AF45-F1
#
_entry.id   AF-A0A6P2AF45-F1
#
_cell.length_a   1.000
_cell.length_b   1.000
_cell.length_c   1.000
_cell.angle_alpha   90.00
_cell.angle_beta   90.00
_cell.angle_gamma   90.00
#
_symmetry.space_group_name_H-M   'P 1'
#
loop_
_entity.id
_entity.type
_entity.pdbx_description
1 polymer ?
#
loop_
_entity_poly.entity_id
_entity_poly.type
_entity_poly.pdbx_seq_one_letter_code
_entity_poly.pdbx_strand_id
1 'polypeptide(L)'
;MATVVNSVGTMGVIFTGLCLFIIFFSFTCWFFYGLKVEYPPNSDYLLKGQFSPLACFWEDAPSPALQGQAYHLATPIACIVTKTWLNFYRENLGKPGVNYWEWLNFPESNQVCAELSALLTLKPPTSEVNSILMLLPSQPLQPFTEGDFWQQTHNYYLFKDWHQTSCKILGKATLEKVYQVCFNISWQTVNEILTLHQQKQLSWWQILNITATAEADEVETAYKGLIRYWHPDINSSPYANQFATMINLAYEEYSNLPPPRRLNSFFEFLYQIYAFLANLKPLKLFLKVSKN
;
A
#
# COMPACT_ATOMS: atom_id res chain seq x y z
N MET A 1 -63.76 9.39 -51.68
CA MET A 1 -62.87 8.28 -52.08
C MET A 1 -61.50 8.82 -52.48
N ALA A 2 -60.70 9.35 -51.54
CA ALA A 2 -59.38 9.94 -51.87
C ALA A 2 -58.37 9.86 -50.72
N THR A 3 -58.42 8.82 -49.88
CA THR A 3 -57.56 8.75 -48.67
C THR A 3 -56.85 7.41 -48.45
N VAL A 4 -56.98 6.43 -49.34
CA VAL A 4 -56.44 5.06 -49.08
C VAL A 4 -55.09 4.78 -49.77
N VAL A 5 -54.64 5.61 -50.73
CA VAL A 5 -53.47 5.28 -51.57
C VAL A 5 -52.12 5.67 -50.96
N ASN A 6 -52.07 6.51 -49.90
CA ASN A 6 -50.81 7.01 -49.34
C ASN A 6 -50.22 6.16 -48.19
N SER A 7 -50.87 5.07 -47.76
CA SER A 7 -50.43 4.28 -46.60
C SER A 7 -49.33 3.26 -46.92
N VAL A 8 -49.15 2.88 -48.18
CA VAL A 8 -48.20 1.81 -48.55
C VAL A 8 -46.77 2.34 -48.66
N GLY A 9 -46.60 3.61 -49.06
CA GLY A 9 -45.27 4.24 -49.19
C GLY A 9 -44.58 4.51 -47.85
N THR A 10 -45.34 4.85 -46.81
CA THR A 10 -44.80 5.20 -45.48
C THR A 10 -44.23 3.99 -44.73
N MET A 11 -44.85 2.82 -44.85
CA MET A 11 -44.34 1.58 -44.24
C MET A 11 -42.97 1.18 -44.80
N GLY A 12 -42.75 1.35 -46.11
CA GLY A 12 -41.47 1.04 -46.75
C GLY A 12 -40.30 1.90 -46.26
N VAL A 13 -40.55 3.19 -46.02
CA VAL A 13 -39.52 4.13 -45.53
C VAL A 13 -39.14 3.82 -44.08
N ILE A 14 -40.11 3.54 -43.21
CA ILE A 14 -39.86 3.19 -41.80
C ILE A 14 -39.06 1.89 -41.71
N PHE A 15 -39.44 0.87 -42.49
CA PHE A 15 -38.75 -0.41 -42.51
C PHE A 15 -37.30 -0.26 -42.97
N THR A 16 -37.06 0.52 -44.03
CA THR A 16 -35.71 0.79 -44.55
C THR A 16 -34.85 1.52 -43.50
N GLY A 17 -35.41 2.50 -42.80
CA GLY A 17 -34.72 3.22 -41.72
C GLY A 17 -34.33 2.31 -40.55
N LEU A 18 -35.23 1.42 -40.13
CA LEU A 18 -34.97 0.43 -39.07
C LEU A 18 -33.86 -0.55 -39.45
N CYS A 19 -33.87 -1.04 -40.70
CA CYS A 19 -32.81 -1.93 -41.19
C CYS A 19 -31.44 -1.23 -41.18
N LEU A 20 -31.34 0.01 -41.66
CA LEU A 20 -30.09 0.76 -41.66
C LEU A 20 -29.58 1.04 -40.24
N PHE A 21 -30.49 1.36 -39.31
CA PHE A 21 -30.14 1.55 -37.90
C PHE A 21 -29.57 0.28 -37.27
N ILE A 22 -30.22 -0.87 -37.48
CA ILE A 22 -29.76 -2.16 -36.93
C ILE A 22 -28.39 -2.54 -37.51
N ILE A 23 -28.16 -2.31 -38.81
CA ILE A 23 -26.86 -2.58 -39.44
C ILE A 23 -25.78 -1.69 -38.84
N PHE A 24 -26.04 -0.39 -38.72
CA PHE A 24 -25.08 0.55 -38.14
C PHE A 24 -24.78 0.23 -36.67
N PHE A 25 -25.81 -0.07 -35.88
CA PHE A 25 -25.67 -0.45 -34.47
C PHE A 25 -24.91 -1.77 -34.31
N SER A 26 -25.20 -2.77 -35.15
CA SER A 26 -24.49 -4.05 -35.13
C SER A 26 -23.02 -3.88 -35.53
N PHE A 27 -22.73 -3.05 -36.52
CA PHE A 27 -21.36 -2.76 -36.94
C PHE A 27 -20.58 -2.02 -35.86
N THR A 28 -21.19 -1.03 -35.19
CA THR A 28 -20.54 -0.34 -34.06
C THR A 28 -20.32 -1.28 -32.88
N CYS A 29 -21.31 -2.06 -32.48
CA CYS A 29 -21.14 -3.08 -31.43
C CYS A 29 -20.05 -4.10 -31.79
N TRP A 30 -20.00 -4.58 -33.04
CA TRP A 30 -18.97 -5.50 -33.52
C TRP A 30 -17.58 -4.85 -33.52
N PHE A 31 -17.46 -3.61 -33.99
CA PHE A 31 -16.21 -2.84 -34.00
C PHE A 31 -15.66 -2.68 -32.58
N PHE A 32 -16.50 -2.28 -31.63
CA PHE A 32 -16.09 -2.17 -30.22
C PHE A 32 -15.83 -3.52 -29.56
N TYR A 33 -16.53 -4.59 -29.94
CA TYR A 33 -16.25 -5.93 -29.47
C TYR A 33 -14.94 -6.50 -30.04
N GLY A 34 -14.60 -6.17 -31.29
CA GLY A 34 -13.35 -6.55 -31.94
C GLY A 34 -12.12 -5.81 -31.40
N LEU A 35 -12.32 -4.64 -30.77
CA LEU A 35 -11.29 -3.90 -30.05
C LEU A 35 -10.95 -4.52 -28.67
N LYS A 36 -11.41 -5.74 -28.38
CA LYS A 36 -10.94 -6.51 -27.22
C LYS A 36 -9.44 -6.77 -27.39
N VAL A 37 -8.63 -5.93 -26.76
CA VAL A 37 -7.18 -6.11 -26.66
C VAL A 37 -6.95 -7.42 -25.90
N GLU A 38 -6.41 -8.44 -26.58
CA GLU A 38 -5.92 -9.64 -25.92
C GLU A 38 -4.65 -9.27 -25.14
N TYR A 39 -4.77 -9.27 -23.81
CA TYR A 39 -3.62 -9.07 -22.94
C TYR A 39 -2.87 -10.39 -22.78
N PRO A 40 -1.54 -10.40 -22.89
CA PRO A 40 -0.75 -11.61 -22.69
C PRO A 40 -0.93 -12.12 -21.25
N PRO A 41 -1.03 -13.44 -21.04
CA PRO A 41 -1.46 -14.04 -19.77
C PRO A 41 -0.49 -13.90 -18.58
N ASN A 42 0.60 -13.14 -18.69
CA ASN A 42 1.67 -13.06 -17.68
C ASN A 42 2.10 -11.63 -17.28
N SER A 43 1.31 -10.58 -17.51
CA SER A 43 1.66 -9.24 -16.98
C SER A 43 1.08 -9.02 -15.58
N ASP A 44 1.81 -9.44 -14.56
CA ASP A 44 1.38 -9.42 -13.16
C ASP A 44 1.65 -8.08 -12.44
N TYR A 45 1.61 -6.95 -13.15
CA TYR A 45 1.84 -5.63 -12.55
C TYR A 45 0.76 -4.61 -12.94
N LEU A 46 -0.23 -4.47 -12.05
CA LEU A 46 -0.51 -3.20 -11.36
C LEU A 46 -0.82 -1.94 -12.18
N LEU A 47 -1.52 -2.04 -13.32
CA LEU A 47 -2.24 -0.90 -13.91
C LEU A 47 -3.68 -1.27 -14.21
N LYS A 48 -4.49 -1.29 -13.14
CA LYS A 48 -5.96 -1.36 -13.25
C LYS A 48 -6.57 0.04 -13.33
N GLY A 49 -6.00 0.88 -14.18
CA GLY A 49 -6.66 2.09 -14.68
C GLY A 49 -7.37 1.71 -15.98
N GLN A 50 -8.67 1.43 -15.90
CA GLN A 50 -9.50 1.20 -17.08
C GLN A 50 -9.64 2.51 -17.86
N PHE A 51 -8.67 2.84 -18.71
CA PHE A 51 -8.87 3.82 -19.75
C PHE A 51 -9.84 3.21 -20.76
N SER A 52 -11.04 3.78 -20.83
CA SER A 52 -11.98 3.45 -21.91
C SER A 52 -11.37 3.94 -23.24
N PRO A 53 -11.32 3.10 -24.29
CA PRO A 53 -10.70 3.46 -25.58
C PRO A 53 -11.36 4.66 -26.29
N LEU A 54 -12.47 5.19 -25.76
CA LEU A 54 -13.11 6.41 -26.26
C LEU A 54 -12.43 7.70 -25.78
N ALA A 55 -11.65 7.67 -24.70
CA ALA A 55 -10.94 8.86 -24.22
C ALA A 55 -9.80 9.27 -25.18
N CYS A 56 -9.08 8.30 -25.74
CA CYS A 56 -7.98 8.56 -26.68
C CYS A 56 -8.44 9.10 -28.04
N PHE A 57 -9.71 8.96 -28.41
CA PHE A 57 -10.21 9.46 -29.70
C PHE A 57 -10.31 11.00 -29.76
N TRP A 58 -10.29 11.68 -28.60
CA TRP A 58 -10.38 13.15 -28.51
C TRP A 58 -9.07 13.83 -28.08
N GLU A 59 -8.11 13.09 -27.54
CA GLU A 59 -6.82 13.64 -27.06
C GLU A 59 -5.76 13.83 -28.16
N ASP A 60 -5.92 13.20 -29.34
CA ASP A 60 -4.96 13.32 -30.46
C ASP A 60 -5.24 14.51 -31.42
N ALA A 61 -6.15 15.42 -31.07
CA ALA A 61 -6.35 16.63 -31.87
C ALA A 61 -5.18 17.61 -31.65
N PRO A 62 -4.39 17.97 -32.69
CA PRO A 62 -3.23 18.83 -32.52
C PRO A 62 -3.65 20.21 -31.97
N SER A 63 -2.87 20.76 -31.05
CA SER A 63 -3.15 22.03 -30.33
C SER A 63 -3.65 23.22 -31.18
N PRO A 64 -3.27 23.41 -32.47
CA PRO A 64 -3.85 24.48 -33.30
C PRO A 64 -5.27 24.19 -33.85
N ALA A 65 -5.76 22.95 -33.84
CA ALA A 65 -7.07 22.59 -34.39
C ALA A 65 -8.27 23.03 -33.51
N LEU A 66 -8.01 23.46 -32.27
CA LEU A 66 -9.03 23.76 -31.26
C LEU A 66 -9.15 25.26 -30.91
N GLN A 67 -8.41 26.15 -31.55
CA GLN A 67 -8.57 27.60 -31.35
C GLN A 67 -9.67 28.16 -32.26
N GLY A 68 -10.87 28.40 -31.71
CA GLY A 68 -11.84 29.32 -32.31
C GLY A 68 -13.25 28.78 -32.56
N GLN A 69 -13.54 27.51 -32.27
CA GLN A 69 -14.91 26.99 -32.37
C GLN A 69 -15.40 26.50 -31.01
N ALA A 70 -16.23 27.33 -30.36
CA ALA A 70 -17.01 26.93 -29.20
C ALA A 70 -18.07 25.90 -29.65
N TYR A 71 -17.78 24.62 -29.48
CA TYR A 71 -18.74 23.56 -29.75
C TYR A 71 -19.87 23.62 -28.72
N HIS A 72 -20.97 24.30 -29.04
CA HIS A 72 -22.20 24.32 -28.23
C HIS A 72 -22.81 22.92 -27.97
N LEU A 73 -22.41 21.91 -28.76
CA LEU A 73 -22.82 20.50 -28.59
C LEU A 73 -21.82 19.65 -27.79
N ALA A 74 -20.57 20.12 -27.58
CA ALA A 74 -19.62 19.43 -26.69
C ALA A 74 -19.85 19.82 -25.23
N THR A 75 -20.38 21.01 -24.97
CA THR A 75 -20.68 21.51 -23.61
C THR A 75 -21.59 20.58 -22.79
N PRO A 76 -22.70 20.04 -23.32
CA PRO A 76 -23.56 19.14 -22.56
C PRO A 76 -22.85 17.84 -22.15
N ILE A 77 -22.03 17.27 -23.05
CA ILE A 77 -21.32 16.02 -22.79
C ILE A 77 -20.15 16.26 -21.84
N ALA A 78 -19.42 17.36 -22.00
CA ALA A 78 -18.38 17.77 -21.07
C ALA A 78 -18.95 17.94 -19.64
N CYS A 79 -20.12 18.57 -19.47
CA CYS A 79 -20.78 18.69 -18.17
C CYS A 79 -21.20 17.35 -17.55
N ILE A 80 -21.51 16.33 -18.35
CA ILE A 80 -21.78 14.97 -17.84
C ILE A 80 -20.47 14.33 -17.38
N VAL A 81 -19.39 14.49 -18.15
CA VAL A 81 -18.07 13.93 -17.85
C VAL A 81 -17.45 14.55 -16.59
N THR A 82 -17.56 15.86 -16.38
CA THR A 82 -17.06 16.53 -15.17
C THR A 82 -17.78 16.06 -13.91
N LYS A 83 -19.11 15.93 -13.99
CA LYS A 83 -19.91 15.37 -12.90
C LYS A 83 -19.51 13.92 -12.59
N THR A 84 -19.13 13.13 -13.59
CA THR A 84 -18.63 11.77 -13.35
C THR A 84 -17.26 11.74 -12.68
N TRP A 85 -16.32 12.61 -13.04
CA TRP A 85 -15.01 12.69 -12.38
C TRP A 85 -15.11 13.14 -10.93
N LEU A 86 -15.86 14.22 -10.65
CA LEU A 86 -16.06 14.69 -9.28
C LEU A 86 -16.72 13.63 -8.39
N ASN A 87 -17.69 12.88 -8.92
CA ASN A 87 -18.28 11.76 -8.20
C ASN A 87 -17.27 10.63 -7.97
N PHE A 88 -16.49 10.25 -9.00
CA PHE A 88 -15.43 9.26 -8.88
C PHE A 88 -14.43 9.62 -7.77
N TYR A 89 -13.92 10.85 -7.75
CA TYR A 89 -12.98 11.27 -6.71
C TYR A 89 -13.61 11.19 -5.32
N ARG A 90 -14.81 11.75 -5.14
CA ARG A 90 -15.52 11.74 -3.85
C ARG A 90 -15.80 10.33 -3.35
N GLU A 91 -16.18 9.42 -4.26
CA GLU A 91 -16.42 8.02 -3.92
C GLU A 91 -15.14 7.27 -3.55
N ASN A 92 -13.96 7.74 -3.96
CA ASN A 92 -12.68 7.09 -3.67
C ASN A 92 -11.87 7.75 -2.54
N LEU A 93 -12.27 8.93 -2.07
CA LEU A 93 -11.68 9.54 -0.88
C LEU A 93 -11.84 8.62 0.33
N GLY A 94 -10.77 8.45 1.10
CA GLY A 94 -10.76 7.63 2.30
C GLY A 94 -10.79 6.12 2.07
N LYS A 95 -10.71 5.63 0.82
CA LYS A 95 -10.62 4.20 0.53
C LYS A 95 -9.18 3.69 0.57
N PRO A 96 -8.94 2.45 1.03
CA PRO A 96 -7.62 1.85 1.01
C PRO A 96 -7.16 1.57 -0.44
N GLY A 97 -5.84 1.59 -0.66
CA GLY A 97 -5.25 1.30 -1.97
C GLY A 97 -5.34 2.43 -3.00
N VAL A 98 -5.82 3.62 -2.61
CA VAL A 98 -5.94 4.77 -3.52
C VAL A 98 -4.70 5.64 -3.45
N ASN A 99 -4.01 5.79 -4.58
CA ASN A 99 -2.89 6.71 -4.74
C ASN A 99 -3.37 8.06 -5.29
N TYR A 100 -3.56 9.04 -4.42
CA TYR A 100 -4.08 10.35 -4.83
C TYR A 100 -3.16 11.12 -5.77
N TRP A 101 -1.83 10.89 -5.75
CA TRP A 101 -0.91 11.60 -6.63
C TRP A 101 -1.06 11.21 -8.10
N GLU A 102 -1.67 10.07 -8.41
CA GLU A 102 -2.03 9.72 -9.79
C GLU A 102 -3.11 10.66 -10.36
N TRP A 103 -3.88 11.33 -9.50
CA TRP A 103 -4.93 12.26 -9.91
C TRP A 103 -4.41 13.66 -10.23
N LEU A 104 -3.11 13.93 -10.06
CA LEU A 104 -2.52 15.25 -10.34
C LEU A 104 -2.72 15.67 -11.80
N ASN A 105 -2.70 14.70 -12.71
CA ASN A 105 -2.89 14.92 -14.15
C ASN A 105 -4.34 14.77 -14.61
N PHE A 106 -5.26 14.41 -13.70
CA PHE A 106 -6.66 14.22 -14.05
C PHE A 106 -7.46 15.51 -13.90
N PRO A 107 -8.48 15.73 -14.75
CA PRO A 107 -9.26 16.95 -14.74
C PRO A 107 -9.99 17.14 -13.41
N GLU A 108 -10.05 18.40 -12.95
CA GLU A 108 -10.84 18.84 -11.79
C GLU A 108 -10.46 18.22 -10.44
N SER A 109 -9.33 17.51 -10.33
CA SER A 109 -8.87 16.93 -9.06
C SER A 109 -8.65 18.01 -7.97
N ASN A 110 -8.25 19.21 -8.37
CA ASN A 110 -8.11 20.38 -7.50
C ASN A 110 -9.44 21.06 -7.10
N GLN A 111 -10.58 20.64 -7.67
CA GLN A 111 -11.91 21.20 -7.39
C GLN A 111 -12.75 20.31 -6.47
N VAL A 112 -12.27 19.12 -6.10
CA VAL A 112 -13.03 18.13 -5.33
C VAL A 112 -13.29 18.63 -3.90
N CYS A 113 -12.22 18.96 -3.18
CA CYS A 113 -12.21 19.53 -1.83
C CYS A 113 -10.86 20.20 -1.54
N ALA A 114 -10.82 21.09 -0.54
CA ALA A 114 -9.62 21.83 -0.19
C ALA A 114 -8.50 20.90 0.32
N GLU A 115 -8.86 19.82 0.99
CA GLU A 115 -7.94 18.83 1.56
C GLU A 115 -7.19 18.05 0.49
N LEU A 116 -7.88 17.57 -0.55
CA LEU A 116 -7.23 16.90 -1.66
C LEU A 116 -6.30 17.86 -2.41
N SER A 117 -6.74 19.09 -2.66
CA SER A 117 -5.91 20.11 -3.28
C SER A 117 -4.65 20.40 -2.44
N ALA A 118 -4.79 20.50 -1.11
CA ALA A 118 -3.66 20.65 -0.20
C ALA A 118 -2.71 19.46 -0.25
N LEU A 119 -3.21 18.22 -0.26
CA LEU A 119 -2.40 17.01 -0.41
C LEU A 119 -1.59 17.03 -1.72
N LEU A 120 -2.23 17.40 -2.84
CA LEU A 120 -1.60 17.44 -4.15
C LEU A 120 -0.56 18.57 -4.31
N THR A 121 -0.52 19.55 -3.40
CA THR A 121 0.59 20.52 -3.35
C THR A 121 1.89 19.95 -2.76
N LEU A 122 1.81 18.83 -2.02
CA LEU A 122 2.97 18.16 -1.45
C LEU A 122 3.75 17.41 -2.54
N LYS A 123 5.07 17.33 -2.36
CA LYS A 123 5.91 16.46 -3.19
C LYS A 123 5.39 15.01 -3.10
N PRO A 124 5.27 14.28 -4.22
CA PRO A 124 4.92 12.87 -4.20
C PRO A 124 5.82 12.09 -3.23
N PRO A 125 5.23 11.24 -2.36
CA PRO A 125 5.99 10.41 -1.43
C PRO A 125 6.85 9.38 -2.18
N THR A 126 7.82 8.78 -1.48
CA THR A 126 8.52 7.61 -2.02
C THR A 126 7.57 6.42 -2.11
N SER A 127 7.96 5.37 -2.84
CA SER A 127 7.11 4.19 -3.04
C SER A 127 6.72 3.50 -1.71
N GLU A 128 7.62 3.48 -0.75
CA GLU A 128 7.45 2.92 0.58
C GLU A 128 6.45 3.74 1.39
N VAL A 129 6.62 5.06 1.42
CA VAL A 129 5.70 5.97 2.11
C VAL A 129 4.31 5.95 1.47
N ASN A 130 4.25 5.87 0.15
CA ASN A 130 2.98 5.76 -0.56
C ASN A 130 2.23 4.47 -0.17
N SER A 131 2.95 3.34 -0.09
CA SER A 131 2.39 2.06 0.33
C SER A 131 1.79 2.15 1.74
N ILE A 132 2.49 2.81 2.67
CA ILE A 132 2.00 3.07 4.03
C ILE A 132 0.72 3.93 4.01
N LEU A 133 0.73 5.04 3.25
CA LEU A 133 -0.41 5.95 3.14
C LEU A 133 -1.65 5.27 2.58
N MET A 134 -1.49 4.42 1.56
CA MET A 134 -2.58 3.64 0.96
C MET A 134 -3.17 2.60 1.92
N LEU A 135 -2.40 2.17 2.93
CA LEU A 135 -2.84 1.21 3.94
C LEU A 135 -3.50 1.87 5.15
N LEU A 136 -3.30 3.17 5.40
CA LEU A 136 -3.89 3.89 6.55
C LEU A 136 -5.42 3.73 6.70
N PRO A 137 -6.22 3.71 5.62
CA PRO A 137 -7.67 3.52 5.75
C PRO A 137 -8.09 2.07 6.07
N SER A 138 -7.15 1.10 6.03
CA SER A 138 -7.45 -0.33 6.20
C SER A 138 -7.73 -0.69 7.65
N GLN A 139 -8.57 -1.71 7.86
CA GLN A 139 -8.89 -2.28 9.17
C GLN A 139 -8.61 -3.80 9.15
N PRO A 140 -7.81 -4.35 10.08
CA PRO A 140 -7.11 -3.66 11.17
C PRO A 140 -5.94 -2.80 10.69
N LEU A 141 -5.69 -1.68 11.37
CA LEU A 141 -4.61 -0.75 11.03
C LEU A 141 -3.24 -1.35 11.38
N GLN A 142 -2.52 -1.83 10.38
CA GLN A 142 -1.16 -2.37 10.55
C GLN A 142 -0.23 -1.95 9.39
N PRO A 143 0.13 -0.66 9.30
CA PRO A 143 0.87 -0.10 8.16
C PRO A 143 2.32 -0.60 8.01
N PHE A 144 2.85 -1.30 9.02
CA PHE A 144 4.23 -1.79 9.04
C PHE A 144 4.29 -3.31 9.25
N THR A 145 3.44 -4.08 8.58
CA THR A 145 3.42 -5.55 8.72
C THR A 145 4.33 -6.28 7.74
N GLU A 146 4.61 -5.66 6.60
CA GLU A 146 5.40 -6.28 5.55
C GLU A 146 6.90 -6.11 5.82
N GLY A 147 7.65 -7.20 5.60
CA GLY A 147 9.10 -7.23 5.72
C GLY A 147 9.61 -7.58 7.12
N ASP A 148 10.94 -7.63 7.24
CA ASP A 148 11.60 -7.83 8.53
C ASP A 148 11.52 -6.58 9.41
N PHE A 149 11.95 -6.73 10.67
CA PHE A 149 11.95 -5.63 11.65
C PHE A 149 12.66 -4.36 11.13
N TRP A 150 13.75 -4.51 10.39
CA TRP A 150 14.54 -3.38 9.91
C TRP A 150 13.87 -2.67 8.74
N GLN A 151 13.23 -3.41 7.83
CA GLN A 151 12.41 -2.83 6.77
C GLN A 151 11.22 -2.07 7.35
N GLN A 152 10.53 -2.64 8.34
CA GLN A 152 9.42 -1.97 9.03
C GLN A 152 9.89 -0.69 9.72
N THR A 153 11.03 -0.74 10.41
CA THR A 153 11.64 0.42 11.06
C THR A 153 12.05 1.48 10.04
N HIS A 154 12.63 1.08 8.92
CA HIS A 154 12.98 1.96 7.81
C HIS A 154 11.77 2.68 7.23
N ASN A 155 10.71 1.93 6.90
CA ASN A 155 9.45 2.45 6.40
C ASN A 155 8.83 3.44 7.38
N TYR A 156 8.90 3.15 8.68
CA TYR A 156 8.45 4.06 9.73
C TYR A 156 9.20 5.40 9.71
N TYR A 157 10.53 5.39 9.64
CA TYR A 157 11.30 6.64 9.59
C TYR A 157 11.01 7.44 8.32
N LEU A 158 10.91 6.78 7.16
CA LEU A 158 10.50 7.44 5.91
C LEU A 158 9.12 8.12 6.04
N PHE A 159 8.15 7.41 6.61
CA PHE A 159 6.81 7.97 6.86
C PHE A 159 6.86 9.15 7.83
N LYS A 160 7.64 9.05 8.92
CA LYS A 160 7.82 10.12 9.91
C LYS A 160 8.40 11.38 9.28
N ASP A 161 9.44 11.27 8.47
CA ASP A 161 10.07 12.40 7.80
C ASP A 161 9.13 13.06 6.77
N TRP A 162 8.40 12.24 6.00
CA TRP A 162 7.37 12.75 5.11
C TRP A 162 6.26 13.48 5.88
N HIS A 163 5.77 12.91 6.98
CA HIS A 163 4.76 13.52 7.84
C HIS A 163 5.25 14.88 8.39
N GLN A 164 6.46 14.93 8.93
CA GLN A 164 7.05 16.16 9.47
C GLN A 164 7.25 17.23 8.40
N THR A 165 7.72 16.84 7.22
CA THR A 165 7.88 17.73 6.07
C THR A 165 6.54 18.29 5.61
N SER A 166 5.54 17.42 5.49
CA SER A 166 4.17 17.81 5.13
C SER A 166 3.56 18.76 6.15
N CYS A 167 3.81 18.52 7.45
CA CYS A 167 3.34 19.38 8.53
C CYS A 167 4.01 20.76 8.49
N LYS A 168 5.30 20.86 8.11
CA LYS A 168 5.99 22.14 7.90
C LYS A 168 5.42 22.93 6.72
N ILE A 169 5.01 22.24 5.65
CA ILE A 169 4.49 22.86 4.42
C ILE A 169 3.04 23.32 4.60
N LEU A 170 2.14 22.46 5.08
CA LEU A 170 0.70 22.72 5.14
C LEU A 170 0.23 23.31 6.49
N GLY A 171 1.04 23.12 7.54
CA GLY A 171 0.61 23.33 8.92
C GLY A 171 -0.20 22.15 9.46
N LYS A 172 -0.16 21.97 10.79
CA LYS A 172 -0.80 20.86 11.50
C LYS A 172 -2.31 20.76 11.21
N ALA A 173 -3.04 21.88 11.33
CA ALA A 173 -4.51 21.88 11.20
C ALA A 173 -4.98 21.48 9.79
N THR A 174 -4.25 21.87 8.76
CA THR A 174 -4.54 21.47 7.37
C THR A 174 -4.23 20.00 7.17
N LEU A 175 -3.05 19.55 7.61
CA LEU A 175 -2.63 18.16 7.45
C LEU A 175 -3.55 17.19 8.22
N GLU A 176 -4.08 17.60 9.37
CA GLU A 176 -5.09 16.86 10.11
C GLU A 176 -6.36 16.61 9.29
N LYS A 177 -6.89 17.66 8.64
CA LYS A 177 -8.03 17.52 7.73
C LYS A 177 -7.71 16.64 6.53
N VAL A 178 -6.48 16.73 6.00
CA VAL A 178 -6.02 15.85 4.90
C VAL A 178 -6.07 14.38 5.33
N TYR A 179 -5.54 14.04 6.50
CA TYR A 179 -5.65 12.67 7.04
C TYR A 179 -7.10 12.22 7.21
N GLN A 180 -7.94 13.09 7.76
CA GLN A 180 -9.35 12.78 7.97
C GLN A 180 -10.11 12.54 6.66
N VAL A 181 -9.92 13.39 5.65
CA VAL A 181 -10.71 13.35 4.40
C VAL A 181 -10.11 12.38 3.39
N CYS A 182 -8.80 12.44 3.15
CA CYS A 182 -8.16 11.63 2.11
C CYS A 182 -7.83 10.23 2.60
N PHE A 183 -7.49 10.06 3.87
CA PHE A 183 -7.05 8.76 4.40
C PHE A 183 -8.03 8.15 5.41
N ASN A 184 -9.18 8.79 5.64
CA ASN A 184 -10.22 8.35 6.60
C ASN A 184 -9.64 7.95 7.96
N ILE A 185 -8.61 8.67 8.42
CA ILE A 185 -7.90 8.37 9.65
C ILE A 185 -7.84 9.62 10.54
N SER A 186 -8.06 9.42 11.84
CA SER A 186 -8.01 10.51 12.81
C SER A 186 -6.57 10.95 13.07
N TRP A 187 -6.38 12.23 13.38
CA TRP A 187 -5.06 12.73 13.79
C TRP A 187 -4.52 12.02 15.04
N GLN A 188 -5.40 11.64 15.96
CA GLN A 188 -5.03 10.88 17.15
C GLN A 188 -4.38 9.54 16.76
N THR A 189 -4.99 8.80 15.83
CA THR A 189 -4.47 7.51 15.36
C THR A 189 -3.11 7.68 14.65
N VAL A 190 -2.95 8.74 13.84
CA VAL A 190 -1.65 9.05 13.22
C VAL A 190 -0.59 9.34 14.29
N ASN A 191 -0.96 10.09 15.33
CA ASN A 191 -0.07 10.40 16.43
C ASN A 191 0.28 9.15 17.27
N GLU A 192 -0.68 8.24 17.48
CA GLU A 192 -0.44 6.93 18.10
C GLU A 192 0.59 6.12 17.28
N ILE A 193 0.44 6.06 15.95
CA ILE A 193 1.42 5.41 15.08
C ILE A 193 2.83 6.01 15.26
N LEU A 194 2.93 7.35 15.29
CA LEU A 194 4.19 8.08 15.43
C LEU A 194 4.80 7.98 16.84
N THR A 195 3.99 7.76 17.87
CA THR A 195 4.46 7.67 19.26
C THR A 195 4.82 6.25 19.68
N LEU A 196 4.06 5.24 19.20
CA LEU A 196 4.29 3.82 19.50
C LEU A 196 5.71 3.37 19.14
N HIS A 197 6.20 3.76 17.97
CA HIS A 197 7.57 3.43 17.54
C HIS A 197 8.64 4.19 18.31
N GLN A 198 8.34 5.39 18.82
CA GLN A 198 9.30 6.18 19.58
C GLN A 198 9.46 5.71 21.03
N GLN A 199 8.39 5.16 21.63
CA GLN A 199 8.40 4.75 23.04
C GLN A 199 8.84 3.30 23.26
N LYS A 200 8.89 2.48 22.20
CA LYS A 200 9.32 1.10 22.32
C LYS A 200 10.83 1.07 22.54
N GLN A 201 11.27 1.06 23.79
CA GLN A 201 12.63 0.64 24.15
C GLN A 201 12.77 -0.82 23.74
N LEU A 202 13.39 -1.03 22.59
CA LEU A 202 13.67 -2.36 22.09
C LEU A 202 14.85 -2.91 22.87
N SER A 203 14.72 -4.16 23.34
CA SER A 203 15.85 -4.88 23.92
C SER A 203 16.88 -5.18 22.85
N TRP A 204 18.16 -5.29 23.23
CA TRP A 204 19.26 -5.59 22.30
C TRP A 204 18.98 -6.78 21.35
N TRP A 205 18.37 -7.86 21.85
CA TRP A 205 18.05 -9.06 21.07
C TRP A 205 16.95 -8.82 20.03
N GLN A 206 16.01 -7.90 20.31
CA GLN A 206 14.98 -7.49 19.33
C GLN A 206 15.60 -6.70 18.19
N ILE A 207 16.53 -5.80 18.52
CA ILE A 207 17.27 -5.01 17.53
C ILE A 207 18.11 -5.93 16.65
N LEU A 208 18.80 -6.90 17.23
CA LEU A 208 19.59 -7.88 16.48
C LEU A 208 18.73 -8.95 15.76
N ASN A 209 17.41 -8.93 15.94
CA ASN A 209 16.46 -9.87 15.36
C ASN A 209 16.80 -11.35 15.66
N ILE A 210 17.14 -11.61 16.93
CA ILE A 210 17.47 -12.95 17.45
C ILE A 210 16.64 -13.24 18.70
N THR A 211 16.69 -14.48 19.19
CA THR A 211 16.01 -14.83 20.45
C THR A 211 16.76 -14.28 21.66
N ALA A 212 16.06 -13.98 22.76
CA ALA A 212 16.69 -13.53 24.00
C ALA A 212 17.64 -14.58 24.62
N THR A 213 17.56 -15.83 24.16
CA THR A 213 18.39 -16.97 24.57
C THR A 213 19.47 -17.33 23.55
N ALA A 214 19.69 -16.50 22.54
CA ALA A 214 20.68 -16.74 21.49
C ALA A 214 22.09 -16.95 22.07
N GLU A 215 22.84 -17.88 21.48
CA GLU A 215 24.22 -18.14 21.87
C GLU A 215 25.16 -17.02 21.40
N ALA A 216 26.32 -16.88 22.04
CA ALA A 216 27.25 -15.79 21.74
C ALA A 216 27.66 -15.73 20.26
N ASP A 217 27.88 -16.89 19.63
CA ASP A 217 28.24 -17.00 18.22
C ASP A 217 27.09 -16.53 17.30
N GLU A 218 25.83 -16.82 17.68
CA GLU A 218 24.62 -16.36 16.97
C GLU A 218 24.49 -14.83 17.06
N VAL A 219 24.70 -14.27 18.25
CA VAL A 219 24.66 -12.83 18.49
C VAL A 219 25.71 -12.10 17.66
N GLU A 220 26.96 -12.59 17.65
CA GLU A 220 28.05 -11.99 16.87
C GLU A 220 27.81 -12.09 15.37
N THR A 221 27.27 -13.23 14.90
CA THR A 221 26.92 -13.45 13.49
C THR A 221 25.82 -12.49 13.05
N ALA A 222 24.75 -12.35 13.85
CA ALA A 222 23.65 -11.44 13.57
C ALA A 222 24.13 -9.97 13.53
N TYR A 223 24.92 -9.56 14.53
CA TYR A 223 25.53 -8.23 14.58
C TYR A 223 26.35 -7.91 13.32
N LYS A 224 27.29 -8.80 12.95
CA LYS A 224 28.13 -8.61 11.76
C LYS A 224 27.32 -8.55 10.47
N GLY A 225 26.29 -9.40 10.36
CA GLY A 225 25.37 -9.39 9.22
C GLY A 225 24.65 -8.06 9.09
N LEU A 226 24.08 -7.56 10.19
CA LEU A 226 23.32 -6.31 10.22
C LEU A 226 24.21 -5.09 9.97
N ILE A 227 25.39 -4.99 10.60
CA ILE A 227 26.31 -3.88 10.36
C ILE A 227 26.78 -3.85 8.91
N ARG A 228 27.08 -5.00 8.32
CA ARG A 228 27.46 -5.06 6.91
C ARG A 228 26.35 -4.57 5.98
N TYR A 229 25.09 -4.88 6.30
CA TYR A 229 23.93 -4.48 5.51
C TYR A 229 23.56 -2.99 5.70
N TRP A 230 23.63 -2.49 6.93
CA TRP A 230 23.26 -1.11 7.30
C TRP A 230 24.45 -0.15 7.40
N HIS A 231 25.63 -0.53 6.92
CA HIS A 231 26.81 0.32 6.95
C HIS A 231 26.57 1.61 6.14
N PRO A 232 26.86 2.81 6.68
CA PRO A 232 26.60 4.07 5.97
C PRO A 232 27.36 4.21 4.65
N ASP A 233 28.53 3.58 4.52
CA ASP A 233 29.31 3.63 3.27
C ASP A 233 28.76 2.73 2.15
N ILE A 234 27.94 1.73 2.50
CA ILE A 234 27.43 0.73 1.55
C ILE A 234 25.94 0.98 1.26
N ASN A 235 25.18 1.34 2.29
CA ASN A 235 23.74 1.50 2.22
C ASN A 235 23.37 2.95 1.94
N SER A 236 22.66 3.19 0.83
CA SER A 236 22.24 4.52 0.39
C SER A 236 21.08 5.12 1.19
N SER A 237 20.52 4.40 2.15
CA SER A 237 19.43 4.88 3.00
C SER A 237 19.86 6.10 3.81
N PRO A 238 19.03 7.16 3.91
CA PRO A 238 19.34 8.32 4.74
C PRO A 238 19.43 7.97 6.25
N TYR A 239 18.93 6.82 6.66
CA TYR A 239 18.95 6.35 8.05
C TYR A 239 20.03 5.29 8.33
N ALA A 240 20.88 4.95 7.35
CA ALA A 240 21.90 3.92 7.52
C ALA A 240 22.80 4.19 8.75
N ASN A 241 23.26 5.44 8.92
CA ASN A 241 24.06 5.82 10.08
C ASN A 241 23.32 5.64 11.41
N GLN A 242 22.03 5.98 11.45
CA GLN A 242 21.20 5.82 12.65
C GLN A 242 21.02 4.33 12.99
N PHE A 243 20.74 3.48 12.00
CA PHE A 243 20.59 2.05 12.22
C PHE A 243 21.90 1.39 12.62
N ALA A 244 23.01 1.73 11.98
CA ALA A 244 24.34 1.27 12.40
C ALA A 244 24.61 1.64 13.87
N THR A 245 24.26 2.87 14.29
CA THR A 245 24.36 3.30 15.69
C THR A 245 23.48 2.46 16.61
N MET A 246 22.22 2.22 16.26
CA MET A 246 21.31 1.38 17.05
C MET A 246 21.81 -0.06 17.18
N ILE A 247 22.33 -0.64 16.10
CA ILE A 247 22.89 -2.00 16.07
C ILE A 247 24.14 -2.08 16.97
N ASN A 248 25.03 -1.09 16.89
CA ASN A 248 26.22 -1.00 17.73
C ASN A 248 25.86 -0.88 19.21
N LEU A 249 24.90 0.00 19.56
CA LEU A 249 24.43 0.15 20.93
C LEU A 249 23.80 -1.14 21.48
N ALA A 250 23.02 -1.85 20.66
CA ALA A 250 22.46 -3.15 21.06
C ALA A 250 23.56 -4.19 21.32
N TYR A 251 24.58 -4.25 20.46
CA TYR A 251 25.70 -5.16 20.65
C TYR A 251 26.58 -4.79 21.86
N GLU A 252 26.74 -3.49 22.13
CA GLU A 252 27.42 -2.99 23.33
C GLU A 252 26.63 -3.36 24.60
N GLU A 253 25.31 -3.19 24.61
CA GLU A 253 24.43 -3.62 25.71
C GLU A 253 24.62 -5.12 25.99
N TYR A 254 24.60 -5.95 24.93
CA TYR A 254 24.87 -7.38 25.05
C TYR A 254 26.27 -7.67 25.61
N SER A 255 27.31 -6.99 25.09
CA SER A 255 28.71 -7.21 25.49
C SER A 255 28.97 -6.84 26.94
N ASN A 256 28.18 -5.90 27.48
CA ASN A 256 28.24 -5.48 28.88
C ASN A 256 27.46 -6.42 29.82
N LEU A 257 26.67 -7.35 29.30
CA LEU A 257 26.02 -8.36 30.14
C LEU A 257 27.09 -9.26 30.78
N PRO A 258 26.90 -9.68 32.04
CA PRO A 258 27.76 -10.69 32.61
C PRO A 258 27.73 -11.93 31.71
N PRO A 259 28.87 -12.61 31.49
CA PRO A 259 28.88 -13.83 30.70
C PRO A 259 27.80 -14.75 31.27
N PRO A 260 26.98 -15.39 30.41
CA PRO A 260 25.93 -16.28 30.89
C PRO A 260 26.59 -17.21 31.88
N ARG A 261 26.06 -17.27 33.11
CA ARG A 261 26.59 -18.16 34.13
C ARG A 261 26.49 -19.55 33.54
N ARG A 262 27.58 -20.05 32.97
CA ARG A 262 27.67 -21.45 32.59
C ARG A 262 27.36 -22.18 33.88
N LEU A 263 26.22 -22.88 33.91
CA LEU A 263 25.97 -23.85 34.96
C LEU A 263 27.27 -24.64 35.05
N ASN A 264 27.85 -24.69 36.25
CA ASN A 264 29.09 -25.44 36.47
C ASN A 264 28.91 -26.78 35.75
N SER A 265 29.94 -27.28 35.07
CA SER A 265 29.85 -28.54 34.32
C SER A 265 29.22 -29.67 35.15
N PHE A 266 29.39 -29.60 36.47
CA PHE A 266 28.66 -30.41 37.45
C PHE A 266 27.12 -30.27 37.40
N PHE A 267 26.56 -29.06 37.38
CA PHE A 267 25.11 -28.84 37.28
C PHE A 267 24.55 -29.21 35.90
N GLU A 268 25.28 -28.97 34.82
CA GLU A 268 24.92 -29.50 33.50
C GLU A 268 24.84 -31.04 33.53
N PHE A 269 25.84 -31.68 34.14
CA PHE A 269 25.85 -33.13 34.34
C PHE A 269 24.68 -33.61 35.21
N LEU A 270 24.38 -32.93 36.32
CA LEU A 270 23.21 -33.25 37.15
C LEU A 270 21.89 -33.08 36.40
N TYR A 271 21.76 -32.04 35.57
CA TYR A 271 20.58 -31.83 34.75
C TYR A 271 20.43 -32.93 33.70
N GLN A 272 21.51 -33.36 33.07
CA GLN A 272 21.50 -34.50 32.15
C GLN A 272 21.11 -35.81 32.86
N ILE A 273 21.63 -36.08 34.06
CA ILE A 273 21.20 -37.23 34.87
C ILE A 273 19.71 -37.13 35.19
N TYR A 274 19.24 -35.97 35.65
CA TYR A 274 17.84 -35.76 35.97
C TYR A 274 16.94 -35.99 34.75
N ALA A 275 17.27 -35.40 33.59
CA ALA A 275 16.51 -35.55 32.36
C ALA A 275 16.51 -37.01 31.87
N PHE A 276 17.64 -37.71 32.00
CA PHE A 276 17.74 -39.13 31.71
C PHE A 276 16.82 -39.95 32.64
N LEU A 277 16.89 -39.73 33.95
CA LEU A 277 16.05 -40.41 34.94
C LEU A 277 14.56 -40.09 34.78
N ALA A 278 14.20 -38.85 34.43
CA ALA A 278 12.82 -38.45 34.16
C ALA A 278 12.24 -39.09 32.89
N ASN A 279 13.10 -39.34 31.89
CA ASN A 279 12.72 -40.04 30.66
C ASN A 279 12.71 -41.57 30.78
N LEU A 280 13.29 -42.13 31.85
CA LEU A 280 12.98 -43.50 32.25
C LEU A 280 11.51 -43.50 32.71
N LYS A 281 10.59 -43.74 31.75
CA LYS A 281 9.18 -44.02 32.00
C LYS A 281 9.08 -44.84 33.29
N PRO A 282 8.16 -44.51 34.23
CA PRO A 282 8.10 -45.20 35.50
C PRO A 282 8.05 -46.69 35.20
N LEU A 283 9.06 -47.41 35.66
CA LEU A 283 9.14 -48.86 35.66
C LEU A 283 8.00 -49.35 36.56
N LYS A 284 6.76 -49.27 36.05
CA LYS A 284 5.52 -49.85 36.60
C LYS A 284 5.57 -51.39 36.58
N LEU A 285 6.77 -51.97 36.42
CA LEU A 285 7.00 -53.37 36.11
C LEU A 285 7.52 -54.19 37.29
N PHE A 286 7.76 -53.60 38.47
CA PHE A 286 8.28 -54.36 39.62
C PHE A 286 7.43 -54.38 40.90
N LEU A 287 6.19 -53.89 40.87
CA LEU A 287 5.22 -54.10 41.98
C LEU A 287 3.96 -54.85 41.52
N LYS A 288 4.13 -55.90 40.73
CA LYS A 288 3.08 -56.90 40.44
C LYS A 288 3.56 -58.33 40.70
N VAL A 289 4.39 -58.53 41.72
CA VAL A 289 4.73 -59.88 42.21
C VAL A 289 4.69 -59.88 43.73
N SER A 290 3.52 -60.24 44.26
CA SER A 290 3.31 -61.02 45.49
C SER A 290 1.91 -60.70 46.03
N LYS A 291 0.90 -61.26 45.37
CA LYS A 291 -0.35 -61.68 46.01
C LYS A 291 -0.56 -63.13 45.58
N ASN A 292 0.12 -64.03 46.28
CA ASN A 292 -0.30 -65.41 46.50
C ASN A 292 -0.18 -65.65 48.00
#